data_AF-A0A2X2KHD7-F1
#
_entry.id   AF-A0A2X2KHD7-F1
#
_cell.length_a   1.000
_cell.length_b   1.000
_cell.length_c   1.000
_cell.angle_alpha   90.00
_cell.angle_beta   90.00
_cell.angle_gamma   90.00
#
_symmetry.space_group_name_H-M   'P 1'
#
loop_
_entity.id
_entity.type
_entity.pdbx_description
1 polymer ?
#
loop_
_entity_poly.entity_id
_entity_poly.type
_entity_poly.pdbx_seq_one_letter_code
_entity_poly.pdbx_strand_id
1 'polypeptide(L)'
;MKSPKIIKTMNNEMSDPQIEEFYTIVKELEKFDTFTNFLDVHQPELAIVFGRTKRRVDELTSALISKGYKAEGLHGDITQAKRLESIKEI
;
A
#
# COMPACT_ATOMS: atom_id res chain seq x y z
N MET A 1 -22.37 -5.22 -42.83
CA MET A 1 -22.59 -5.48 -41.38
C MET A 1 -24.06 -5.21 -41.07
N LYS A 2 -24.84 -6.22 -40.68
CA LYS A 2 -26.24 -6.07 -40.29
C LYS A 2 -26.39 -6.63 -38.87
N SER A 3 -26.91 -5.79 -37.97
CA SER A 3 -27.26 -6.11 -36.58
C SER A 3 -26.10 -6.26 -35.59
N PRO A 4 -25.45 -5.15 -35.16
CA PRO A 4 -24.48 -5.20 -34.06
C PRO A 4 -25.18 -5.58 -32.75
N LYS A 5 -24.55 -6.48 -31.98
CA LYS A 5 -25.01 -6.84 -30.64
C LYS A 5 -24.47 -5.81 -29.66
N ILE A 6 -25.33 -4.96 -29.12
CA ILE A 6 -24.95 -3.99 -28.10
C ILE A 6 -24.73 -4.76 -26.79
N ILE A 7 -23.48 -5.01 -26.44
CA ILE A 7 -23.10 -5.47 -25.11
C ILE A 7 -23.06 -4.23 -24.22
N LYS A 8 -24.13 -4.00 -23.46
CA LYS A 8 -24.04 -3.14 -22.27
C LYS A 8 -23.42 -3.98 -21.18
N THR A 9 -22.17 -3.70 -20.83
CA THR A 9 -21.67 -4.05 -19.51
C THR A 9 -22.60 -3.36 -18.53
N MET A 10 -23.26 -4.14 -17.66
CA MET A 10 -23.86 -3.54 -16.48
C MET A 10 -22.73 -2.72 -15.85
N ASN A 11 -22.91 -1.40 -15.76
CA ASN A 11 -22.14 -0.62 -14.81
C ASN A 11 -22.61 -1.18 -13.48
N ASN A 12 -21.92 -2.23 -13.03
CA ASN A 12 -22.04 -2.72 -11.68
C ASN A 12 -21.85 -1.47 -10.84
N GLU A 13 -22.85 -1.23 -10.01
CA GLU A 13 -23.06 -0.04 -9.22
C GLU A 13 -21.73 0.53 -8.77
N MET A 14 -21.61 1.86 -8.76
CA MET A 14 -20.50 2.51 -8.04
C MET A 14 -20.61 2.03 -6.60
N SER A 15 -19.97 0.90 -6.30
CA SER A 15 -19.60 0.51 -4.96
C SER A 15 -18.57 1.55 -4.62
N ASP A 16 -19.02 2.69 -4.13
CA ASP A 16 -18.15 3.60 -3.42
C ASP A 16 -17.66 2.76 -2.24
N PRO A 17 -16.43 2.23 -2.28
CA PRO A 17 -15.97 1.45 -1.14
C PRO A 17 -16.08 2.41 0.05
N GLN A 18 -16.80 2.02 1.09
CA GLN A 18 -16.83 2.81 2.33
C GLN A 18 -15.43 2.73 2.94
N ILE A 19 -14.56 3.65 2.51
CA ILE A 19 -13.23 3.84 3.05
C ILE A 19 -13.38 4.85 4.18
N GLU A 20 -13.11 4.41 5.39
CA GLU A 20 -12.99 5.31 6.53
C GLU A 20 -11.63 6.03 6.45
N GLU A 21 -11.67 7.36 6.36
CA GLU A 21 -10.49 8.19 6.19
C GLU A 21 -10.13 8.93 7.48
N PHE A 22 -8.87 8.84 7.88
CA PHE A 22 -8.34 9.49 9.06
C PHE A 22 -7.05 10.24 8.73
N TYR A 23 -6.74 11.28 9.51
CA TYR A 23 -5.46 11.98 9.43
C TYR A 23 -4.92 12.26 10.83
N THR A 24 -3.60 12.40 10.91
CA THR A 24 -2.90 12.87 12.11
C THR A 24 -1.86 13.92 11.73
N ILE A 25 -1.66 14.90 12.59
CA ILE A 25 -0.65 15.95 12.41
C ILE A 25 0.50 15.62 13.35
N VAL A 26 1.67 15.39 12.76
CA VAL A 26 2.90 15.04 13.48
C VAL A 26 4.08 15.80 12.90
N LYS A 27 5.11 16.05 13.71
CA LYS A 27 6.37 16.56 13.17
C LYS A 27 7.04 15.46 12.36
N GLU A 28 7.82 15.84 11.35
CA GLU A 28 8.47 14.86 10.46
C GLU A 28 9.38 13.89 11.24
N LEU A 29 10.07 14.37 12.27
CA LEU A 29 10.94 13.55 13.13
C LEU A 29 10.18 12.52 13.96
N GLU A 30 8.92 12.79 14.30
CA GLU A 30 8.06 11.93 15.12
C GLU A 30 7.22 10.96 14.27
N LYS A 31 7.22 11.17 12.94
CA LYS A 31 6.33 10.48 12.02
C LYS A 31 6.53 8.96 11.99
N PHE A 32 7.78 8.51 12.01
CA PHE A 32 8.07 7.07 11.95
C PHE A 32 7.63 6.36 13.24
N ASP A 33 7.96 6.92 14.41
CA ASP A 33 7.56 6.33 15.69
C ASP A 33 6.04 6.35 15.87
N THR A 34 5.39 7.43 15.46
CA THR A 34 3.92 7.52 15.49
C THR A 34 3.28 6.48 14.56
N PHE A 35 3.84 6.32 13.36
CA PHE A 35 3.38 5.31 12.41
C PHE A 35 3.53 3.89 12.95
N THR A 36 4.68 3.55 13.54
CA THR A 36 4.88 2.21 14.12
C THR A 36 3.96 1.96 15.31
N ASN A 37 3.65 2.98 16.12
CA ASN A 37 2.65 2.84 17.18
C ASN A 37 1.26 2.50 16.63
N PHE A 38 0.85 3.02 15.47
CA PHE A 38 -0.41 2.61 14.84
C PHE A 38 -0.36 1.13 14.41
N LEU A 39 0.75 0.67 13.84
CA LEU A 39 0.90 -0.74 13.49
C LEU A 39 0.81 -1.64 14.71
N ASP A 40 1.43 -1.25 15.82
CA ASP A 40 1.44 -2.04 17.07
C ASP A 40 0.06 -2.11 17.74
N VAL A 41 -0.69 -1.01 17.70
CA VAL A 41 -2.03 -0.93 18.31
C VAL A 41 -3.08 -1.64 17.45
N HIS A 42 -3.04 -1.43 16.12
CA HIS A 42 -4.06 -1.98 15.22
C HIS A 42 -3.74 -3.39 14.75
N GLN A 43 -2.47 -3.81 14.78
CA GLN A 43 -2.00 -5.14 14.39
C GLN A 43 -2.64 -5.65 13.07
N PRO A 44 -2.57 -4.87 11.97
CA PRO A 44 -3.18 -5.29 10.72
C PRO A 44 -2.51 -6.56 10.20
N GLU A 45 -3.30 -7.50 9.68
CA GLU A 45 -2.78 -8.70 9.01
C GLU A 45 -1.96 -8.32 7.77
N LEU A 46 -2.44 -7.32 7.01
CA LEU A 46 -1.74 -6.73 5.89
C LEU A 46 -2.03 -5.22 5.79
N ALA A 47 -1.02 -4.44 5.47
CA ALA A 47 -1.14 -3.01 5.24
C ALA A 47 -0.32 -2.55 4.02
N ILE A 48 -0.85 -1.58 3.28
CA ILE A 48 -0.13 -0.88 2.20
C ILE A 48 0.24 0.52 2.68
N VAL A 49 1.51 0.88 2.55
CA VAL A 49 2.04 2.17 2.98
C VAL A 49 2.71 2.87 1.81
N PHE A 50 2.22 4.06 1.47
CA PHE A 50 2.72 4.81 0.31
C PHE A 50 3.84 5.78 0.70
N GLY A 51 5.02 5.56 0.13
CA GLY A 51 6.14 6.51 0.15
C GLY A 51 6.14 7.42 -1.08
N ARG A 52 6.45 8.72 -0.90
CA ARG A 52 6.48 9.69 -2.01
C ARG A 52 7.58 9.42 -3.05
N THR A 53 8.73 8.90 -2.61
CA THR A 53 9.91 8.69 -3.48
C THR A 53 10.45 7.28 -3.27
N LYS A 54 11.12 6.74 -4.31
CA LYS A 54 11.76 5.41 -4.25
C LYS A 54 12.69 5.28 -3.03
N ARG A 55 13.56 6.27 -2.85
CA ARG A 55 14.47 6.36 -1.71
C ARG A 55 13.73 6.33 -0.35
N ARG A 56 12.61 7.04 -0.20
CA ARG A 56 11.82 7.00 1.04
C ARG A 56 11.15 5.65 1.26
N VAL A 57 10.80 4.92 0.19
CA VAL A 57 10.28 3.54 0.31
C VAL A 57 11.39 2.64 0.86
N ASP A 58 12.60 2.69 0.29
CA ASP A 58 13.72 1.86 0.75
C ASP A 58 14.14 2.16 2.20
N GLU A 59 14.21 3.45 2.57
CA GLU A 59 14.50 3.91 3.93
C GLU A 59 13.43 3.43 4.92
N LEU A 60 12.15 3.55 4.56
CA LEU A 60 11.03 3.11 5.40
C LEU A 60 11.02 1.58 5.58
N THR A 61 11.19 0.83 4.49
CA THR A 61 11.27 -0.64 4.53
C THR A 61 12.41 -1.09 5.43
N SER A 62 13.60 -0.50 5.27
CA SER A 62 14.76 -0.83 6.11
C SER A 62 14.51 -0.52 7.58
N ALA A 63 13.91 0.62 7.88
CA ALA A 63 13.57 1.01 9.26
C ALA A 63 12.54 0.07 9.88
N LEU A 64 11.51 -0.34 9.13
CA LEU A 64 10.51 -1.32 9.58
C LEU A 64 11.13 -2.68 9.88
N ILE A 65 11.97 -3.21 8.99
CA ILE A 65 12.69 -4.47 9.20
C ILE A 65 13.59 -4.36 10.44
N SER A 66 14.27 -3.22 10.64
CA SER A 66 15.13 -3.00 11.81
C SER A 66 14.37 -3.01 13.15
N LYS A 67 13.08 -2.62 13.13
CA LYS A 67 12.18 -2.70 14.29
C LYS A 67 11.48 -4.07 14.43
N GLY A 68 11.73 -5.02 13.53
CA GLY A 68 11.18 -6.38 13.58
C GLY A 68 9.88 -6.58 12.81
N TYR A 69 9.41 -5.59 12.05
CA TYR A 69 8.24 -5.78 11.19
C TYR A 69 8.61 -6.55 9.92
N LYS A 70 7.71 -7.44 9.48
CA LYS A 70 7.78 -8.02 8.13
C LYS A 70 7.32 -6.95 7.13
N ALA A 71 8.24 -6.42 6.35
CA ALA A 71 7.96 -5.38 5.38
C ALA A 71 8.75 -5.57 4.10
N GLU A 72 8.16 -5.17 2.98
CA GLU A 72 8.82 -5.19 1.68
C GLU A 72 8.55 -3.89 0.91
N GLY A 73 9.59 -3.38 0.27
CA GLY A 73 9.54 -2.13 -0.48
C GLY A 73 9.15 -2.39 -1.93
N LEU A 74 8.21 -1.59 -2.46
CA LEU A 74 7.82 -1.64 -3.87
C LEU A 74 8.01 -0.27 -4.54
N HIS A 75 8.93 -0.18 -5.50
CA HIS A 75 9.16 1.04 -6.28
C HIS A 75 9.58 0.75 -7.72
N GLY A 76 9.63 1.80 -8.55
CA GLY A 76 9.82 1.70 -10.01
C GLY A 76 11.12 1.03 -10.49
N ASP A 77 12.15 0.91 -9.65
CA ASP A 77 13.45 0.31 -10.01
C ASP A 77 13.56 -1.16 -9.60
N ILE A 78 12.50 -1.71 -8.99
CA ILE A 78 12.41 -3.14 -8.70
C ILE A 78 12.02 -3.88 -9.97
N THR A 79 12.79 -4.91 -10.30
CA THR A 79 12.51 -5.78 -11.44
C THR A 79 11.12 -6.39 -11.32
N GLN A 80 10.45 -6.61 -12.44
CA GLN A 80 9.10 -7.19 -12.44
C GLN A 80 9.07 -8.58 -11.77
N ALA A 81 10.15 -9.35 -11.90
CA ALA A 81 10.32 -10.64 -11.23
C ALA A 81 10.30 -10.49 -9.70
N LYS A 82 11.07 -9.54 -9.16
CA LYS A 82 11.11 -9.27 -7.72
C LYS A 82 9.78 -8.72 -7.20
N ARG A 83 9.09 -7.86 -7.97
CA ARG A 83 7.71 -7.41 -7.63
C ARG A 83 6.71 -8.55 -7.47
N LEU A 84 6.77 -9.55 -8.36
CA LEU A 84 5.88 -10.70 -8.34
C LEU A 84 6.19 -11.65 -7.16
N GLU A 85 7.45 -11.74 -6.75
CA GLU A 85 7.87 -12.48 -5.56
C GLU A 85 7.35 -11.79 -4.29
N SER A 86 7.52 -10.47 -4.17
CA SER A 86 7.05 -9.70 -3.02
C SER A 86 5.56 -9.85 -2.74
N ILE A 87 4.74 -9.87 -3.81
CA ILE A 87 3.28 -9.99 -3.69
C ILE A 87 2.86 -11.43 -3.33
N LYS A 88 3.70 -12.43 -3.64
CA LYS A 88 3.40 -13.85 -3.35
C LYS A 88 3.80 -14.28 -1.95
N GLU A 89 4.77 -13.60 -1.34
CA GLU A 89 5.28 -13.88 0.02
C GLU A 89 4.48 -13.16 1.12
N ILE A 90 3.45 -12.41 0.73
CA ILE A 90 2.47 -11.73 1.57
C ILE A 90 1.18 -12.56 1.57
#